data_AF-A0A0Q7YAL8-F1
#
_entry.id   AF-A0A0Q7YAL8-F1
#
_cell.length_a   1.000
_cell.length_b   1.000
_cell.length_c   1.000
_cell.angle_alpha   90.00
_cell.angle_beta   90.00
_cell.angle_gamma   90.00
#
_symmetry.space_group_name_H-M   'P 1'
#
loop_
_entity.id
_entity.type
_entity.pdbx_description
1 polymer ?
#
loop_
_entity_poly.entity_id
_entity_poly.type
_entity_poly.pdbx_seq_one_letter_code
_entity_poly.pdbx_strand_id
1 'polypeptide(L)'
;MRTPERGYTSPYLSDYRGQKIAVICDTCGLSRQYDADLMRQRIGDNVMPDLLRKIASAEGCERVGNDYYDRCTLHYDKARMQIPLQRKT
;
A
#
# COMPACT_ATOMS: atom_id res chain seq x y z
N MET A 1 -23.23 -0.84 -12.31
CA MET A 1 -22.43 -1.27 -11.14
C MET A 1 -22.16 -0.03 -10.30
N ARG A 2 -22.79 0.10 -9.13
CA ARG A 2 -22.52 1.24 -8.23
C ARG A 2 -21.16 1.00 -7.60
N THR A 3 -20.21 1.92 -7.80
CA THR A 3 -18.97 1.94 -7.02
C THR A 3 -19.38 1.99 -5.55
N PRO A 4 -18.92 1.07 -4.68
CA PRO A 4 -19.22 1.16 -3.27
C PRO A 4 -18.77 2.52 -2.76
N GLU A 5 -19.63 3.19 -2.01
CA GLU A 5 -19.36 4.52 -1.46
C GLU A 5 -18.05 4.44 -0.67
N ARG A 6 -17.05 5.25 -1.05
CA ARG A 6 -15.74 5.23 -0.40
C ARG A 6 -15.93 5.50 1.09
N GLY A 7 -15.68 4.50 1.93
CA GLY A 7 -15.81 4.63 3.39
C GLY A 7 -14.70 5.45 4.05
N TYR A 8 -13.69 5.87 3.28
CA TYR A 8 -12.51 6.57 3.76
C TYR A 8 -12.07 7.65 2.76
N THR A 9 -11.54 8.76 3.28
CA THR A 9 -10.91 9.84 2.49
C THR A 9 -9.52 9.44 1.96
N SER A 10 -8.95 8.37 2.50
CA SER A 10 -7.67 7.84 2.04
C SER A 10 -7.77 7.21 0.64
N PRO A 11 -6.68 7.27 -0.16
CA PRO A 11 -6.64 6.62 -1.46
C PRO A 11 -6.87 5.10 -1.39
N TYR A 12 -7.49 4.56 -2.43
CA TYR A 12 -7.68 3.13 -2.65
C TYR A 12 -6.68 2.61 -3.68
N LEU A 13 -6.48 1.31 -3.74
CA LEU A 13 -5.60 0.67 -4.72
C LEU A 13 -6.07 0.95 -6.16
N SER A 14 -7.39 1.08 -6.38
CA SER A 14 -7.97 1.49 -7.65
C SER A 14 -7.64 2.92 -8.07
N ASP A 15 -7.20 3.80 -7.17
CA ASP A 15 -6.69 5.14 -7.53
C ASP A 15 -5.31 5.07 -8.21
N TYR A 16 -4.64 3.91 -8.12
CA TYR A 16 -3.29 3.68 -8.65
C TYR A 16 -3.27 2.72 -9.85
N ARG A 17 -4.39 2.53 -10.56
CA ARG A 17 -4.42 1.66 -11.76
C ARG A 17 -3.32 2.02 -12.75
N GLY A 18 -2.66 1.01 -13.31
CA GLY A 18 -1.51 1.15 -14.20
C GLY A 18 -0.22 1.61 -13.54
N GLN A 19 -0.20 1.87 -12.22
CA GLN A 19 0.99 2.36 -11.50
C GLN A 19 1.68 1.26 -10.70
N LYS A 20 2.91 1.56 -10.26
CA LYS A 20 3.68 0.72 -9.34
C LYS A 20 3.58 1.27 -7.92
N ILE A 21 3.21 0.39 -7.00
CA ILE A 21 3.21 0.64 -5.56
C ILE A 21 4.56 0.18 -5.01
N ALA A 22 5.35 1.10 -4.47
CA ALA A 22 6.63 0.80 -3.84
C ALA A 22 6.49 0.90 -2.31
N VAL A 23 7.08 -0.04 -1.59
CA VAL A 23 7.12 -0.05 -0.12
C VAL A 23 8.54 -0.30 0.37
N ILE A 24 8.87 0.29 1.50
CA ILE A 24 10.13 0.10 2.22
C ILE A 24 9.87 0.01 3.71
N CYS A 25 10.61 -0.83 4.42
CA CYS A 25 10.60 -0.95 5.87
C CYS A 25 11.98 -0.63 6.42
N ASP A 26 12.08 0.39 7.26
CA ASP A 26 13.36 0.82 7.83
C ASP A 26 13.89 -0.15 8.88
N THR A 27 13.02 -0.94 9.50
CA THR A 27 13.40 -1.88 10.57
C THR A 27 13.93 -3.20 10.04
N CYS A 28 13.27 -3.80 9.03
CA CYS A 28 13.69 -5.10 8.49
C CYS A 28 14.40 -5.01 7.12
N GLY A 29 14.51 -3.81 6.54
CA GLY A 29 15.16 -3.59 5.24
C GLY A 29 14.36 -4.09 4.04
N LEU A 30 13.12 -4.54 4.23
CA LEU A 30 12.24 -4.97 3.14
C LEU A 30 12.06 -3.82 2.15
N SER A 31 12.27 -4.10 0.87
CA SER A 31 12.00 -3.14 -0.22
C SER A 31 11.39 -3.87 -1.42
N ARG A 32 10.17 -3.51 -1.79
CA ARG A 32 9.41 -4.19 -2.84
C ARG A 32 8.65 -3.20 -3.72
N GLN A 33 8.42 -3.61 -4.96
CA GLN A 33 7.51 -2.94 -5.89
C GLN A 33 6.46 -3.93 -6.36
N TYR A 34 5.22 -3.45 -6.44
CA TYR A 34 4.07 -4.21 -6.87
C TYR A 34 3.34 -3.48 -7.98
N ASP A 35 2.74 -4.26 -8.88
CA ASP A 35 1.79 -3.74 -9.85
C ASP A 35 0.42 -3.56 -9.19
N ALA A 36 -0.13 -2.34 -9.22
CA ALA A 36 -1.38 -2.04 -8.55
C ALA A 36 -2.56 -2.85 -9.09
N ASP A 37 -2.62 -3.10 -10.41
CA ASP A 37 -3.69 -3.86 -11.02
C ASP A 37 -3.61 -5.35 -10.64
N LEU A 38 -2.41 -5.93 -10.67
CA LEU A 38 -2.22 -7.32 -10.22
C LEU A 38 -2.53 -7.49 -8.74
N MET A 39 -2.12 -6.54 -7.88
CA MET A 39 -2.49 -6.56 -6.47
C MET A 39 -4.02 -6.50 -6.31
N ARG A 40 -4.69 -5.58 -7.00
CA ARG A 40 -6.15 -5.42 -6.90
C ARG A 40 -6.89 -6.67 -7.34
N GLN A 41 -6.41 -7.34 -8.39
CA GLN A 41 -6.97 -8.62 -8.85
C GLN A 41 -6.81 -9.73 -7.79
N ARG A 42 -5.72 -9.72 -7.02
CA ARG A 42 -5.43 -10.76 -6.01
C ARG A 42 -6.14 -10.54 -4.68
N ILE A 43 -6.18 -9.32 -4.18
CA ILE A 43 -6.64 -9.02 -2.80
C ILE A 43 -7.84 -8.06 -2.74
N GLY A 44 -8.38 -7.65 -3.89
CA GLY A 44 -9.48 -6.69 -3.98
C GLY A 44 -9.02 -5.24 -3.86
N ASP A 45 -9.99 -4.33 -3.90
CA ASP A 45 -9.73 -2.89 -3.79
C ASP A 45 -9.62 -2.47 -2.33
N ASN A 46 -8.39 -2.30 -1.86
CA ASN A 46 -8.07 -1.98 -0.47
C ASN A 46 -7.68 -0.50 -0.34
N VAL A 47 -8.02 0.10 0.80
CA VAL A 47 -7.45 1.40 1.18
C VAL A 47 -5.95 1.27 1.40
N MET A 48 -5.20 2.29 0.99
CA MET A 48 -3.73 2.29 1.10
C MET A 48 -3.22 2.08 2.54
N PRO A 49 -3.74 2.75 3.58
CA PRO A 49 -3.25 2.52 4.94
C PRO A 49 -3.32 1.05 5.38
N ASP A 50 -4.43 0.36 5.11
CA ASP A 50 -4.60 -1.05 5.47
C ASP A 50 -3.73 -1.98 4.62
N LEU A 51 -3.41 -1.57 3.39
CA LEU A 51 -2.61 -2.37 2.47
C LEU A 51 -1.19 -2.60 3.03
N LEU A 52 -0.59 -1.62 3.71
CA LEU A 52 0.72 -1.78 4.35
C LEU A 52 0.70 -2.94 5.35
N ARG A 53 -0.34 -3.02 6.18
CA ARG A 53 -0.50 -4.12 7.15
C ARG A 53 -0.60 -5.47 6.44
N LYS A 54 -1.39 -5.55 5.37
CA LYS A 54 -1.56 -6.78 4.57
C LYS A 54 -0.26 -7.22 3.90
N ILE A 55 0.51 -6.27 3.32
CA ILE A 55 1.81 -6.57 2.72
C ILE A 55 2.78 -7.08 3.80
N ALA A 56 2.89 -6.37 4.91
CA ALA A 56 3.81 -6.75 5.97
C ALA A 56 3.46 -8.13 6.56
N SER A 57 2.18 -8.45 6.75
CA SER A 57 1.74 -9.80 7.15
C SER A 57 2.11 -10.86 6.12
N ALA A 58 1.90 -10.59 4.83
CA ALA A 58 2.18 -11.53 3.75
C ALA A 58 3.69 -11.81 3.58
N GLU A 59 4.54 -10.81 3.84
CA GLU A 59 6.01 -10.95 3.85
C GLU A 59 6.53 -11.57 5.16
N GLY A 60 5.65 -11.95 6.10
CA GLY A 60 6.02 -12.64 7.34
C GLY A 60 6.57 -11.72 8.43
N CYS A 61 6.24 -10.43 8.42
CA CYS A 61 6.71 -9.51 9.45
C CYS A 61 5.98 -9.76 10.78
N GLU A 62 6.70 -10.27 11.77
CA GLU A 62 6.16 -10.57 13.12
C GLU A 62 5.70 -9.32 13.88
N ARG A 63 6.18 -8.13 13.48
CA ARG A 63 5.89 -6.84 14.11
C ARG A 63 4.53 -6.25 13.76
N VAL A 64 3.78 -6.88 12.85
CA VAL A 64 2.49 -6.37 12.34
C VAL A 64 1.35 -6.49 13.36
N GLY A 65 1.54 -7.32 14.39
CA GLY A 65 0.64 -7.45 15.54
C GLY A 65 1.03 -6.60 16.74
N ASN A 66 2.10 -5.81 16.67
CA ASN A 66 2.63 -5.07 17.80
C ASN A 66 2.25 -3.59 17.73
N ASP A 67 1.41 -3.14 18.66
CA ASP A 67 0.88 -1.77 18.70
C ASP A 67 1.73 -0.81 19.56
N TYR A 68 2.73 -1.30 20.29
CA TYR A 68 3.52 -0.51 21.25
C TYR A 68 4.95 -0.23 20.76
N TYR A 69 5.91 -1.06 21.16
CA TYR A 69 7.34 -0.90 20.87
C TYR A 69 7.78 -1.94 19.84
N ASP A 70 8.69 -1.60 18.92
CA ASP A 70 9.14 -2.49 17.83
C ASP A 70 8.04 -2.82 16.80
N ARG A 71 7.22 -1.82 16.46
CA ARG A 71 6.20 -1.94 15.40
C ARG A 71 6.84 -2.00 14.01
N CYS A 72 6.11 -2.60 13.07
CA CYS A 72 6.50 -2.56 11.66
C CYS A 72 6.55 -1.11 11.17
N THR A 73 7.68 -0.70 10.59
CA THR A 73 7.89 0.63 10.00
C THR A 73 7.71 0.64 8.48
N LEU A 74 7.01 -0.38 7.94
CA LEU A 74 6.70 -0.45 6.52
C LEU A 74 5.88 0.77 6.11
N HIS A 75 6.37 1.50 5.12
CA HIS A 75 5.71 2.67 4.56
C HIS A 75 5.90 2.71 3.05
N TYR A 76 5.16 3.59 2.40
CA TYR A 76 5.25 3.78 0.96
C TYR A 76 6.50 4.55 0.59
N ASP A 77 7.28 3.97 -0.33
CA ASP A 77 8.42 4.65 -0.92
C ASP A 77 7.92 5.59 -2.02
N LYS A 78 7.67 6.85 -1.63
CA LYS A 78 7.14 7.88 -2.53
C LYS A 78 8.11 8.23 -3.66
N ALA A 79 9.41 8.03 -3.48
CA ALA A 79 10.40 8.30 -4.52
C ALA A 79 10.35 7.24 -5.62
N ARG A 80 9.97 6.01 -5.26
CA ARG A 80 9.88 4.86 -6.17
C ARG A 80 8.46 4.55 -6.65
N MET A 81 7.45 5.15 -6.04
CA MET A 81 6.10 5.14 -6.58
C MET A 81 6.05 6.01 -7.83
N GLN A 82 5.64 5.40 -8.95
CA GLN A 82 5.36 6.12 -10.18
C GLN A 82 3.99 6.78 -10.06
N ILE A 83 3.88 7.80 -9.20
CA ILE A 83 2.70 8.65 -9.16
C ILE A 83 2.84 9.58 -10.36
N PRO A 84 1.93 9.57 -11.35
CA PRO A 84 1.91 10.64 -12.33
C PRO A 84 1.74 11.93 -11.54
N LEU A 85 2.73 12.82 -11.65
CA LEU A 85 2.66 14.20 -11.16
C LEU A 85 1.24 14.69 -11.42
N GLN A 86 0.45 14.84 -10.37
CA GLN A 86 -0.92 15.34 -10.45
C GLN A 86 -0.82 16.65 -11.24
N ARG A 87 -1.28 16.66 -12.49
CA ARG A 87 -1.44 17.90 -13.25
C ARG A 87 -2.47 18.71 -12.47
N LYS A 88 -1.99 19.67 -11.69
CA LYS A 88 -2.82 20.78 -11.20
C LYS A 88 -3.37 21.47 -12.45
N THR A 89 -4.66 21.32 -12.68
CA THR A 89 -5.44 22.24 -13.51
C THR A 89 -5.76 23.47 -12.68
#